data_AF-A0A6V7UH35-F1
#
_entry.id   AF-A0A6V7UH35-F1
#
_cell.length_a   1.000
_cell.length_b   1.000
_cell.length_c   1.000
_cell.angle_alpha   90.00
_cell.angle_beta   90.00
_cell.angle_gamma   90.00
#
_symmetry.space_group_name_H-M   'P 1'
#
loop_
_entity.id
_entity.type
_entity.pdbx_description
1 polymer ?
#
loop_
_entity_poly.entity_id
_entity_poly.type
_entity_poly.pdbx_seq_one_letter_code
_entity_poly.pdbx_strand_id
1 'polypeptide(L)'
;MSEKHTLKWTEALPKIIDAINHSKCRVLGGLRPVDVSFNNAKKIREMVFGPIGKNKLRKKPRFKENDHVRMSRSKNIFSKGYLPNYSDEILQIDLVKKKANPNRYRVRDDNGELFKGYFYPEELTRVKEG
;
A
#
# COMPACT_ATOMS: atom_id res chain seq x y z
N MET A 1 16.21 -32.49 -9.94
CA MET A 1 16.00 -33.79 -9.27
C MET A 1 15.51 -33.51 -7.85
N SER A 2 14.28 -33.86 -7.51
CA SER A 2 13.82 -33.80 -6.11
C SER A 2 14.38 -35.01 -5.38
N GLU A 3 15.09 -34.79 -4.28
CA GLU A 3 15.89 -35.78 -3.52
C GLU A 3 15.11 -37.04 -3.09
N LYS A 4 13.77 -37.00 -3.13
CA LYS A 4 12.89 -38.10 -2.68
C LYS A 4 11.93 -38.65 -3.73
N HIS A 5 11.97 -38.18 -4.99
CA HIS A 5 11.16 -38.68 -6.11
C HIS A 5 9.64 -38.89 -5.83
N THR A 6 9.05 -38.14 -4.89
CA THR A 6 7.61 -38.18 -4.57
C THR A 6 6.97 -36.81 -4.75
N LEU A 7 5.86 -36.75 -5.52
CA LEU A 7 5.07 -35.53 -5.76
C LEU A 7 4.08 -35.22 -4.60
N LYS A 8 4.29 -35.80 -3.42
CA LYS A 8 3.40 -35.66 -2.26
C LYS A 8 3.77 -34.43 -1.43
N TRP A 9 3.30 -33.26 -1.88
CA TRP A 9 3.59 -31.98 -1.23
C TRP A 9 3.05 -31.89 0.22
N THR A 10 1.98 -32.64 0.54
CA THR A 10 1.39 -32.68 1.89
C THR A 10 2.36 -33.22 2.94
N GLU A 11 3.20 -34.19 2.57
CA GLU A 11 4.21 -34.78 3.48
C GLU A 11 5.46 -33.88 3.61
N ALA A 12 5.73 -33.05 2.60
CA ALA A 12 6.84 -32.10 2.60
C ALA A 12 6.51 -30.79 3.32
N LEU A 13 5.24 -30.37 3.31
CA LEU A 13 4.79 -29.09 3.84
C LEU A 13 5.19 -28.85 5.31
N PRO A 14 5.03 -29.80 6.25
CA PRO A 14 5.43 -29.59 7.64
C PRO A 14 6.93 -29.30 7.79
N LYS A 15 7.77 -29.98 6.99
CA LYS A 15 9.23 -29.80 7.01
C LYS A 15 9.64 -28.42 6.49
N ILE A 16 8.94 -27.92 5.47
CA ILE A 16 9.17 -26.59 4.91
C ILE A 16 8.75 -25.51 5.92
N ILE A 17 7.57 -25.65 6.53
CA ILE A 17 7.09 -24.71 7.57
C ILE A 17 8.08 -24.66 8.73
N ASP A 18 8.52 -25.81 9.22
CA ASP A 18 9.50 -25.92 10.29
C ASP A 18 10.83 -25.24 9.92
N ALA A 19 11.35 -25.52 8.73
CA ALA A 19 12.57 -24.91 8.23
C ALA A 19 12.44 -23.38 8.11
N ILE A 20 11.31 -22.86 7.61
CA ILE A 20 11.07 -21.41 7.49
C ILE A 20 11.01 -20.77 8.88
N ASN A 21 10.25 -21.36 9.81
CA ASN A 21 10.04 -20.80 11.14
C ASN A 21 11.32 -20.81 12.00
N HIS A 22 12.22 -21.76 11.75
CA HIS A 22 13.51 -21.88 12.45
C HIS A 22 14.70 -21.29 11.68
N SER A 23 14.49 -20.76 10.47
CA SER A 23 15.55 -20.08 9.72
C SER A 23 15.77 -18.67 10.23
N LYS A 24 17.05 -18.26 10.32
CA LYS A 24 17.42 -16.90 10.73
C LYS A 24 17.02 -15.89 9.65
N CYS A 25 16.24 -14.89 10.02
CA CYS A 25 15.85 -13.81 9.12
C CYS A 25 16.75 -12.59 9.28
N ARG A 26 17.49 -12.22 8.22
CA ARG A 26 18.38 -11.04 8.21
C ARG A 26 17.65 -9.75 8.56
N VAL A 27 16.42 -9.56 8.05
CA VAL A 27 15.63 -8.35 8.26
C VAL A 27 15.27 -8.17 9.74
N LEU A 28 15.03 -9.27 10.47
CA LEU A 28 14.73 -9.26 11.90
C LEU A 28 15.99 -9.19 12.78
N GLY A 29 17.15 -8.84 12.21
CA GLY A 29 18.42 -8.84 12.92
C GLY A 29 18.98 -10.23 13.21
N GLY A 30 18.61 -11.23 12.40
CA GLY A 30 19.05 -12.62 12.57
C GLY A 30 18.15 -13.47 13.48
N LEU A 31 17.05 -12.91 13.99
CA LEU A 31 16.02 -13.65 14.71
C LEU A 31 15.26 -14.61 13.79
N ARG A 32 14.79 -15.72 14.36
CA ARG A 32 13.92 -16.67 13.67
C ARG A 32 12.46 -16.24 13.87
N PRO A 33 11.57 -16.50 12.89
CA PRO A 33 10.14 -16.21 13.06
C PRO A 33 9.53 -16.82 14.33
N VAL A 34 9.95 -18.03 14.70
CA VAL A 34 9.48 -18.70 15.93
C VAL A 34 9.85 -17.97 17.22
N ASP A 35 10.91 -17.17 17.22
CA ASP A 35 11.37 -16.41 18.39
C ASP A 35 10.60 -15.07 18.56
N VAL A 36 9.66 -14.74 17.66
CA VAL A 36 8.87 -13.50 17.71
C VAL A 36 7.67 -13.67 18.65
N SER A 37 7.55 -12.79 19.64
CA SER A 37 6.46 -12.78 20.62
C SER A 37 5.95 -11.36 20.83
N PHE A 38 4.78 -11.21 21.47
CA PHE A 38 4.22 -9.89 21.78
C PHE A 38 5.17 -9.01 22.61
N ASN A 39 6.01 -9.61 23.45
CA ASN A 39 6.98 -8.91 24.30
C ASN A 39 8.11 -8.25 23.49
N ASN A 40 8.58 -8.90 22.42
CA ASN A 40 9.68 -8.37 21.59
C ASN A 40 9.20 -7.69 20.30
N ALA A 41 7.92 -7.84 19.94
CA ALA A 41 7.33 -7.31 18.71
C ALA A 41 7.58 -5.81 18.51
N LYS A 42 7.44 -4.99 19.57
CA LYS A 42 7.67 -3.54 19.49
C LYS A 42 9.12 -3.22 19.11
N LYS A 43 10.08 -3.86 19.78
CA LYS A 43 11.52 -3.67 19.53
C LYS A 43 11.90 -4.11 18.12
N ILE A 44 11.40 -5.27 17.68
CA ILE A 44 11.64 -5.79 16.32
C ILE A 44 11.07 -4.82 15.28
N ARG A 45 9.83 -4.35 15.48
CA ARG A 45 9.19 -3.39 14.56
C ARG A 45 9.98 -2.09 14.46
N GLU A 46 10.44 -1.55 15.59
CA GLU A 46 11.25 -0.32 15.61
C GLU A 46 12.62 -0.51 14.95
N MET A 47 13.23 -1.70 15.08
CA MET A 47 14.47 -2.04 14.37
C MET A 47 14.26 -2.11 12.85
N VAL A 48 13.18 -2.76 12.39
CA VAL A 48 12.91 -2.97 10.95
C VAL A 48 12.43 -1.68 10.27
N PHE A 49 11.51 -0.96 10.90
CA PHE A 49 10.80 0.16 10.28
C PHE A 49 11.20 1.53 10.84
N GLY A 50 12.05 1.56 11.86
CA GLY A 50 12.37 2.77 12.60
C GLY A 50 11.28 3.21 13.59
N PRO A 51 11.57 4.28 14.36
CA PRO A 51 10.63 4.82 15.33
C PRO A 51 9.37 5.35 14.65
N ILE A 52 8.24 5.09 15.29
CA ILE A 52 6.92 5.52 14.83
C ILE A 52 6.91 7.04 14.63
N GLY A 53 6.43 7.50 13.48
CA GLY A 53 6.27 8.91 13.17
C GLY A 53 7.48 9.61 12.54
N LYS A 54 8.71 9.05 12.64
CA LYS A 54 9.93 9.64 12.04
C LYS A 54 10.17 9.19 10.60
N ASN A 55 9.15 9.26 9.75
CA ASN A 55 9.32 9.00 8.32
C ASN A 55 10.09 10.18 7.69
N LYS A 56 11.38 9.98 7.41
CA LYS A 56 12.25 10.99 6.77
C LYS A 56 11.81 11.37 5.34
N LEU A 57 11.00 10.53 4.69
CA LEU A 57 10.57 10.69 3.29
C LEU A 57 9.12 11.20 3.15
N ARG A 58 8.61 11.99 4.09
CA ARG A 58 7.26 12.57 3.95
C ARG A 58 7.25 13.60 2.83
N LYS A 59 6.65 13.23 1.69
CA LYS A 59 6.40 14.16 0.60
C LYS A 59 5.32 15.16 1.00
N LYS A 60 5.44 16.41 0.54
CA LYS A 60 4.37 17.39 0.68
C LYS A 60 3.12 16.91 -0.08
N PRO A 61 1.89 17.17 0.41
CA PRO A 61 0.67 16.86 -0.32
C PRO A 61 0.70 17.52 -1.71
N ARG A 62 0.29 16.77 -2.73
CA ARG A 62 0.18 17.23 -4.11
C ARG A 62 -1.02 18.17 -4.30
N PHE A 63 -2.09 17.90 -3.55
CA PHE A 63 -3.34 18.62 -3.61
C PHE A 63 -3.73 19.20 -2.25
N LYS A 64 -4.64 20.17 -2.26
CA LYS A 64 -5.20 20.84 -1.08
C LYS A 64 -6.69 20.52 -0.96
N GLU A 65 -7.25 20.79 0.21
CA GLU A 65 -8.71 20.78 0.40
C GLU A 65 -9.34 21.78 -0.58
N ASN A 66 -10.49 21.41 -1.11
CA ASN A 66 -11.23 22.12 -2.15
C ASN A 66 -10.62 22.11 -3.56
N ASP A 67 -9.46 21.49 -3.80
CA ASP A 67 -8.95 21.29 -5.17
C ASP A 67 -9.90 20.39 -5.98
N HIS A 68 -10.18 20.74 -7.22
CA HIS A 68 -10.91 19.91 -8.19
C HIS A 68 -9.98 18.89 -8.87
N VAL A 69 -10.40 17.64 -8.87
CA VAL A 69 -9.64 16.49 -9.38
C VAL A 69 -10.53 15.53 -10.16
N ARG A 70 -9.91 14.72 -11.04
CA ARG A 70 -10.51 13.54 -11.65
C ARG A 70 -9.79 12.28 -11.21
N MET A 71 -10.50 11.16 -11.12
CA MET A 71 -9.89 9.86 -10.88
C MET A 71 -9.26 9.34 -12.17
N SER A 72 -8.04 8.81 -12.10
CA SER A 72 -7.42 8.12 -13.23
C SER A 72 -8.10 6.77 -13.44
N ARG A 73 -8.40 6.44 -14.70
CA ARG A 73 -8.89 5.10 -15.05
C ARG A 73 -7.72 4.14 -15.10
N SER A 74 -7.87 2.98 -14.45
CA SER A 74 -6.90 1.88 -14.55
C SER A 74 -6.89 1.32 -15.98
N LYS A 75 -5.92 1.73 -16.78
CA LYS A 75 -5.71 1.16 -18.11
C LYS A 75 -4.94 -0.15 -18.00
N ASN A 76 -5.52 -1.22 -18.54
CA ASN A 76 -4.80 -2.46 -18.80
C ASN A 76 -3.88 -2.28 -20.02
N ILE A 77 -2.87 -3.12 -20.19
CA ILE A 77 -1.86 -3.05 -21.27
C ILE A 77 -2.53 -3.09 -22.66
N PHE A 78 -3.71 -3.72 -22.77
CA PHE A 78 -4.49 -3.84 -24.01
C PHE A 78 -5.63 -2.82 -24.15
N SER A 79 -5.61 -1.73 -23.37
CA SER A 79 -6.66 -0.72 -23.43
C SER A 79 -6.61 0.05 -24.74
N LYS A 80 -7.75 0.17 -25.42
CA LYS A 80 -7.86 0.90 -26.68
C LYS A 80 -7.50 2.39 -26.48
N GLY A 81 -6.65 2.92 -27.36
CA GLY A 81 -6.08 4.26 -27.23
C GLY A 81 -7.11 5.40 -27.24
N TYR A 82 -8.27 5.19 -27.88
CA TYR A 82 -9.33 6.20 -27.95
C TYR A 82 -10.16 6.34 -26.65
N LEU A 83 -10.01 5.44 -25.68
CA LEU A 83 -10.74 5.55 -24.41
C LEU A 83 -10.10 6.62 -23.50
N PRO A 84 -10.93 7.48 -22.86
CA PRO A 84 -10.44 8.55 -22.00
C PRO A 84 -9.65 7.99 -20.80
N ASN A 85 -8.63 8.73 -20.38
CA ASN A 85 -7.74 8.35 -19.27
C ASN A 85 -8.34 8.62 -17.87
N TYR A 86 -9.45 9.33 -17.79
CA TYR A 86 -10.00 9.85 -16.54
C TYR A 86 -11.49 9.52 -16.41
N SER A 87 -12.02 9.57 -15.18
CA SER A 87 -13.46 9.59 -14.94
C SER A 87 -14.10 10.82 -15.58
N ASP A 88 -15.36 10.68 -15.97
CA ASP A 88 -16.14 11.78 -16.53
C ASP A 88 -16.52 12.79 -15.43
N GLU A 89 -16.70 12.30 -14.20
CA GLU A 89 -16.98 13.09 -13.00
C GLU A 89 -15.76 13.88 -12.52
N ILE A 90 -15.99 15.17 -12.23
CA ILE A 90 -15.08 16.04 -11.49
C ILE A 90 -15.44 15.89 -10.02
N LEU A 91 -14.44 15.67 -9.19
CA LEU A 91 -14.58 15.51 -7.75
C LEU A 91 -13.81 16.61 -7.04
N GLN A 92 -14.21 16.91 -5.82
CA GLN A 92 -13.52 17.85 -4.96
C GLN A 92 -12.81 17.13 -3.83
N ILE A 93 -11.61 17.59 -3.47
CA ILE A 93 -10.91 17.07 -2.29
C ILE A 93 -11.58 17.61 -1.03
N ASP A 94 -12.14 16.69 -0.25
CA ASP A 94 -12.75 16.97 1.04
C ASP A 94 -11.70 17.03 2.17
N LEU A 95 -10.74 16.09 2.17
CA LEU A 95 -9.76 15.99 3.26
C LEU A 95 -8.39 15.51 2.76
N VAL A 96 -7.33 16.17 3.22
CA VAL A 96 -5.94 15.74 3.02
C VAL A 96 -5.42 14.99 4.25
N LYS A 97 -5.20 13.67 4.14
CA LYS A 97 -4.70 12.83 5.24
C LYS A 97 -3.18 12.90 5.38
N LYS A 98 -2.68 14.04 5.89
CA LYS A 98 -1.24 14.37 6.03
C LYS A 98 -0.46 13.47 7.02
N LYS A 99 -1.16 12.77 7.93
CA LYS A 99 -0.51 11.83 8.88
C LYS A 99 -0.14 10.49 8.23
N ALA A 100 -0.73 10.14 7.08
CA ALA A 100 -0.39 8.94 6.33
C ALA A 100 0.84 9.19 5.43
N ASN A 101 1.67 8.16 5.24
CA ASN A 101 2.75 8.18 4.26
C ASN A 101 2.62 6.94 3.36
N PRO A 102 2.40 7.09 2.04
CA PRO A 102 2.22 8.36 1.32
C PRO A 102 0.91 9.07 1.69
N ASN A 103 0.82 10.36 1.36
CA ASN A 103 -0.40 11.16 1.57
C ASN A 103 -1.58 10.49 0.88
N ARG A 104 -2.77 10.56 1.48
CA ARG A 104 -4.01 10.07 0.86
C ARG A 104 -5.11 11.12 0.97
N TYR A 105 -6.09 11.09 0.08
CA TYR A 105 -7.15 12.09 -0.05
C TYR A 105 -8.51 11.43 0.08
N ARG A 106 -9.45 12.12 0.72
CA ARG A 106 -10.88 11.82 0.62
C ARG A 106 -11.47 12.79 -0.40
N VAL A 107 -12.36 12.30 -1.24
CA VAL A 107 -13.00 13.08 -2.31
C VAL A 107 -14.51 13.02 -2.16
N ARG A 108 -15.18 14.06 -2.63
CA ARG A 108 -16.64 14.20 -2.69
C ARG A 108 -17.07 14.60 -4.10
N ASP A 109 -18.28 14.25 -4.48
CA ASP A 109 -18.91 14.73 -5.72
C ASP A 109 -19.47 16.16 -5.55
N ASP A 110 -20.07 16.68 -6.62
CA ASP A 110 -20.71 18.00 -6.64
C ASP A 110 -21.95 18.07 -5.72
N ASN A 111 -22.61 16.93 -5.47
CA ASN A 111 -23.75 16.83 -4.54
C ASN A 111 -23.30 16.76 -3.07
N GLY A 112 -22.00 16.63 -2.80
CA GLY A 112 -21.42 16.49 -1.47
C GLY A 112 -21.38 15.06 -0.93
N GLU A 113 -21.70 14.05 -1.74
CA GLU A 113 -21.56 12.65 -1.40
C GLU A 113 -20.08 12.24 -1.33
N LEU A 114 -19.69 11.59 -0.22
CA LEU A 114 -18.32 11.16 0.00
C LEU A 114 -18.05 9.80 -0.62
N PHE A 115 -16.99 9.70 -1.42
CA PHE A 115 -16.54 8.42 -1.93
C PHE A 115 -15.97 7.55 -0.80
N LYS A 116 -16.30 6.26 -0.85
CA LYS A 116 -15.82 5.28 0.13
C LYS A 116 -14.32 5.03 -0.05
N GLY A 117 -13.55 5.35 0.98
CA GLY A 117 -12.12 5.04 1.05
C GLY A 117 -11.23 6.27 0.96
N TYR A 118 -9.96 6.06 0.59
CA TYR A 118 -8.97 7.10 0.41
C TYR A 118 -8.15 6.82 -0.84
N PHE A 119 -7.86 7.88 -1.58
CA PHE A 119 -7.16 7.82 -2.86
C PHE A 119 -5.74 8.35 -2.74
N TYR A 120 -4.83 7.77 -3.51
CA TYR A 120 -3.45 8.19 -3.61
C TYR A 120 -3.27 9.34 -4.61
N PRO A 121 -2.19 10.14 -4.50
CA PRO A 121 -1.89 11.22 -5.44
C PRO A 121 -1.74 10.77 -6.90
N GLU A 122 -1.42 9.51 -7.13
CA GLU A 122 -1.24 8.88 -8.44
C GLU A 122 -2.60 8.48 -9.07
N GLU A 123 -3.62 8.29 -8.24
CA GLU A 123 -4.98 7.95 -8.65
C GLU A 123 -5.80 9.19 -9.00
N LEU A 124 -5.27 10.39 -8.74
CA LEU A 124 -5.95 11.66 -8.91
C LEU A 124 -5.18 12.59 -9.84
N THR A 125 -5.93 13.34 -10.66
CA THR A 125 -5.37 14.35 -11.58
C THR A 125 -6.08 15.68 -11.38
N ARG A 126 -5.32 16.77 -11.22
CA ARG A 126 -5.88 18.11 -11.05
C ARG A 126 -6.57 18.56 -12.35
N VAL A 127 -7.76 19.13 -12.21
CA VAL A 127 -8.45 19.83 -13.30
C VAL A 127 -7.94 21.27 -13.34
N LYS A 128 -7.58 21.77 -14.54
CA LYS A 128 -7.34 23.21 -14.72
C LYS A 128 -8.70 23.86 -15.00
N GLU A 129 -9.07 24.85 -14.21
CA GLU A 129 -10.11 25.79 -14.63
C GLU A 129 -9.54 26.59 -15.81
N GLY A 130 -10.35 26.71 -16.86
CA GLY A 130 -10.03 27.47 -18.07
C GLY A 130 -10.37 28.94 -17.91
#